data_AF-A0A8B8FF19-F1
#
_entry.id   AF-A0A8B8FF19-F1
#
_cell.length_a   1.000
_cell.length_b   1.000
_cell.length_c   1.000
_cell.angle_alpha   90.00
_cell.angle_beta   90.00
_cell.angle_gamma   90.00
#
_symmetry.space_group_name_H-M   'P 1'
#
loop_
_entity.id
_entity.type
_entity.pdbx_description
1 polymer ?
#
loop_
_entity_poly.entity_id
_entity_poly.type
_entity_poly.pdbx_seq_one_letter_code
_entity_poly.pdbx_strand_id
1 'polypeptide(L)'
;MLELETTPHRVLLITAHPDDECMFFGPVIQKLSKMENVQLYLMCLSVGNFEGKGSLRKDELYQSCKILGIDEGNILLCKNTLLPDNPRVDWDTVLLSDKITEHVEQLEIDTVLTFDSYGVSGHRNHVSIYLAMFHLVYNKLLPNYCRIYSLDSVNILRKYVKCIDQLFNNTSDFKCSISTTEQYNLKKAMQAHCSQYIWFRKLYMKFSRYTRVNTFTNISAE
;
A
#
# COMPACT_ATOMS: atom_id res chain seq x y z
N MET A 1 1.71 -9.30 15.18
CA MET A 1 0.48 -10.11 15.06
C MET A 1 -0.37 -9.45 13.99
N LEU A 2 -1.05 -10.22 13.13
CA LEU A 2 -2.05 -9.72 12.18
C LEU A 2 -3.41 -10.19 12.71
N GLU A 3 -4.32 -9.27 12.96
CA GLU A 3 -5.59 -9.53 13.65
C GLU A 3 -6.77 -9.25 12.70
N LEU A 4 -6.96 -10.11 11.69
CA LEU A 4 -8.12 -10.03 10.79
C LEU A 4 -9.26 -10.91 11.31
N GLU A 5 -10.50 -10.44 11.22
CA GLU A 5 -11.71 -11.19 11.62
C GLU A 5 -11.89 -12.48 10.80
N THR A 6 -11.45 -12.47 9.54
CA THR A 6 -11.41 -13.63 8.65
C THR A 6 -10.03 -13.70 7.99
N THR A 7 -9.50 -14.90 7.79
CA THR A 7 -8.22 -15.07 7.11
C THR A 7 -8.41 -14.80 5.61
N PRO A 8 -7.72 -13.80 5.03
CA PRO A 8 -7.80 -13.55 3.60
C PRO A 8 -7.10 -14.66 2.84
N HIS A 9 -7.50 -14.92 1.59
CA HIS A 9 -6.82 -15.88 0.71
C HIS A 9 -6.14 -15.19 -0.46
N ARG A 10 -6.76 -14.15 -1.02
CA ARG A 10 -6.28 -13.44 -2.22
C ARG A 10 -6.30 -11.95 -1.95
N VAL A 11 -5.13 -11.40 -1.59
CA VAL A 11 -4.98 -10.01 -1.16
C VAL A 11 -4.38 -9.17 -2.28
N LEU A 12 -5.03 -8.07 -2.64
CA LEU A 12 -4.50 -7.06 -3.54
C LEU A 12 -4.07 -5.81 -2.76
N LEU A 13 -2.78 -5.50 -2.79
CA LEU A 13 -2.27 -4.21 -2.36
C LEU A 13 -2.26 -3.23 -3.55
N ILE A 14 -2.89 -2.07 -3.39
CA ILE A 14 -2.91 -1.02 -4.41
C ILE A 14 -2.05 0.16 -3.95
N THR A 15 -1.04 0.53 -4.73
CA THR A 15 -0.17 1.68 -4.47
C THR A 15 -0.11 2.63 -5.67
N ALA A 16 0.34 3.86 -5.44
CA ALA A 16 0.47 4.84 -6.52
C ALA A 16 1.83 4.73 -7.22
N HIS A 17 2.89 4.54 -6.44
CA HIS A 17 4.27 4.71 -6.90
C HIS A 17 5.17 3.55 -6.48
N PRO A 18 6.25 3.30 -7.25
CA PRO A 18 7.38 2.53 -6.78
C PRO A 18 7.95 3.15 -5.51
N ASP A 19 8.09 2.38 -4.44
CA ASP A 19 8.52 2.73 -3.07
C ASP A 19 7.42 2.80 -2.00
N ASP A 20 6.17 3.02 -2.40
CA ASP A 20 5.03 3.01 -1.49
C ASP A 20 4.89 1.70 -0.72
N GLU A 21 5.19 0.57 -1.38
CA GLU A 21 5.04 -0.77 -0.81
C GLU A 21 5.91 -0.94 0.43
N CYS A 22 7.16 -0.45 0.37
CA CYS A 22 8.11 -0.59 1.46
C CYS A 22 8.06 0.58 2.45
N MET A 23 7.60 1.76 2.02
CA MET A 23 7.46 2.89 2.91
C MET A 23 6.22 2.80 3.80
N PHE A 24 5.09 2.39 3.24
CA PHE A 24 3.81 2.49 3.92
C PHE A 24 3.24 1.13 4.33
N PHE A 25 3.46 0.08 3.53
CA PHE A 25 2.79 -1.23 3.69
C PHE A 25 3.73 -2.37 4.10
N GLY A 26 5.01 -2.08 4.35
CA GLY A 26 6.03 -3.06 4.69
C GLY A 26 5.64 -4.07 5.78
N PRO A 27 5.08 -3.63 6.93
CA PRO A 27 4.64 -4.55 7.96
C PRO A 27 3.58 -5.55 7.50
N VAL A 28 2.52 -5.11 6.84
CA VAL A 28 1.44 -6.00 6.35
C VAL A 28 1.93 -6.94 5.26
N ILE A 29 2.72 -6.45 4.30
CA ILE A 29 3.29 -7.27 3.23
C ILE A 29 4.10 -8.43 3.82
N GLN A 30 5.02 -8.15 4.75
CA GLN A 30 5.89 -9.18 5.32
C GLN A 30 5.16 -10.22 6.18
N LYS A 31 3.95 -9.90 6.68
CA LYS A 31 3.13 -10.89 7.40
C LYS A 31 2.34 -11.74 6.43
N LEU A 32 1.69 -11.11 5.45
CA LEU A 32 0.89 -11.82 4.45
C LEU A 32 1.77 -12.73 3.57
N SER A 33 2.97 -12.28 3.17
CA SER A 33 3.88 -13.08 2.34
C SER A 33 4.44 -14.34 3.01
N LYS A 34 4.27 -14.49 4.32
CA LYS A 34 4.71 -15.67 5.09
C LYS A 34 3.57 -16.62 5.42
N MET A 35 2.34 -16.30 5.04
CA MET A 35 1.17 -17.14 5.30
C MET A 35 0.99 -18.14 4.15
N GLU A 36 0.90 -19.44 4.47
CA GLU A 36 0.87 -20.51 3.45
C GLU A 36 -0.36 -20.46 2.53
N ASN A 37 -1.50 -19.98 3.04
CA ASN A 37 -2.77 -19.96 2.31
C ASN A 37 -3.15 -18.56 1.80
N VAL A 38 -2.18 -17.64 1.71
CA VAL A 38 -2.39 -16.27 1.24
C VAL A 38 -1.60 -16.03 -0.03
N GLN A 39 -2.28 -15.59 -1.08
CA GLN A 39 -1.66 -15.05 -2.28
C GLN A 39 -1.70 -13.52 -2.23
N LEU A 40 -0.52 -12.90 -2.27
CA LEU A 40 -0.38 -11.46 -2.23
C LEU A 40 -0.06 -10.93 -3.63
N TYR A 41 -0.89 -9.99 -4.07
CA TYR A 41 -0.78 -9.25 -5.32
C TYR A 41 -0.45 -7.78 -5.05
N LEU A 42 0.30 -7.18 -5.96
CA LEU A 42 0.60 -5.75 -5.93
C LEU A 42 0.16 -5.11 -7.25
N MET A 43 -0.70 -4.10 -7.17
CA MET A 43 -0.99 -3.19 -8.27
C MET A 43 -0.38 -1.82 -7.96
N CYS A 44 0.70 -1.48 -8.67
CA CYS A 44 1.30 -0.16 -8.61
C CYS A 44 0.83 0.67 -9.83
N LEU A 45 0.10 1.76 -9.57
CA LEU A 45 -0.68 2.48 -10.59
C LEU A 45 0.14 3.41 -11.50
N SER A 46 1.41 3.64 -11.18
CA SER A 46 2.33 4.38 -12.04
C SER A 46 3.74 3.77 -12.03
N VAL A 47 4.51 4.04 -13.08
CA VAL A 47 5.93 3.67 -13.17
C VAL A 47 6.86 4.59 -12.36
N GLY A 48 6.34 5.56 -11.60
CA GLY A 48 7.17 6.50 -10.86
C GLY A 48 8.01 7.44 -11.75
N ASN A 49 7.49 7.84 -12.92
CA ASN A 49 8.29 8.52 -13.95
C ASN A 49 8.31 10.06 -13.84
N PHE A 50 7.95 10.66 -12.70
CA PHE A 50 7.95 12.12 -12.55
C PHE A 50 9.32 12.75 -12.88
N GLU A 51 10.41 12.07 -12.52
CA GLU A 51 11.80 12.49 -12.78
C GLU A 51 12.41 11.88 -14.06
N GLY A 52 11.61 11.24 -14.92
CA GLY A 52 12.12 10.53 -16.10
C GLY A 52 12.86 9.22 -15.80
N LYS A 53 12.72 8.68 -14.58
CA LYS A 53 13.43 7.47 -14.10
C LYS A 53 12.55 6.22 -14.05
N GLY A 54 11.42 6.19 -14.74
CA GLY A 54 10.43 5.12 -14.59
C GLY A 54 10.93 3.72 -14.94
N SER A 55 11.83 3.59 -15.92
CA SER A 55 12.46 2.29 -16.23
C SER A 55 13.33 1.78 -15.08
N LEU A 56 14.13 2.67 -14.48
CA LEU A 56 14.96 2.33 -13.32
C LEU A 56 14.09 1.98 -12.11
N ARG A 57 13.08 2.81 -11.81
CA ARG A 57 12.18 2.59 -10.66
C ARG A 57 11.29 1.36 -10.80
N LYS A 58 11.01 0.92 -12.03
CA LYS A 58 10.44 -0.41 -12.28
C LYS A 58 11.38 -1.49 -11.72
N ASP A 59 12.64 -1.52 -12.14
CA ASP A 59 13.58 -2.57 -11.68
C ASP A 59 13.75 -2.52 -10.16
N GLU A 60 13.82 -1.32 -9.58
CA GLU A 60 13.89 -1.10 -8.14
C GLU A 60 12.66 -1.67 -7.39
N LEU A 61 11.45 -1.44 -7.91
CA LEU A 61 10.21 -2.00 -7.35
C LEU A 61 10.24 -3.52 -7.32
N TYR A 62 10.64 -4.15 -8.42
CA TYR A 62 10.68 -5.61 -8.52
C TYR A 62 11.71 -6.20 -7.53
N GLN A 63 12.88 -5.57 -7.38
CA GLN A 63 13.86 -5.98 -6.37
C GLN A 63 13.36 -5.79 -4.94
N SER A 64 12.66 -4.69 -4.65
CA SER A 64 12.02 -4.44 -3.35
C SER A 64 10.97 -5.50 -3.03
N CYS A 65 10.07 -5.79 -3.98
CA CYS A 65 9.02 -6.80 -3.84
C CYS A 65 9.58 -8.19 -3.58
N LYS A 66 10.65 -8.58 -4.29
CA LYS A 66 11.37 -9.84 -4.04
C LYS A 66 11.89 -9.95 -2.60
N ILE A 67 12.42 -8.86 -2.03
CA ILE A 67 12.89 -8.82 -0.63
C ILE A 67 11.72 -8.94 0.36
N LEU A 68 10.57 -8.35 0.01
CA LEU A 68 9.36 -8.38 0.83
C LEU A 68 8.58 -9.71 0.73
N GLY A 69 8.89 -10.54 -0.26
CA GLY A 69 8.25 -11.84 -0.50
C GLY A 69 7.00 -11.76 -1.36
N ILE A 70 6.87 -10.74 -2.22
CA ILE A 70 5.82 -10.71 -3.25
C ILE A 70 6.37 -11.40 -4.49
N ASP A 71 5.65 -12.40 -4.99
CA ASP A 71 6.00 -13.10 -6.22
C ASP A 71 5.95 -12.16 -7.43
N GLU A 72 6.96 -12.26 -8.30
CA GLU A 72 7.10 -11.41 -9.47
C GLU A 72 5.88 -11.50 -10.43
N GLY A 73 5.30 -12.70 -10.56
CA GLY A 73 4.09 -12.93 -11.36
C GLY A 73 2.84 -12.24 -10.82
N ASN A 74 2.84 -11.80 -9.56
CA ASN A 74 1.72 -11.16 -8.90
C ASN A 74 1.84 -9.61 -8.86
N ILE A 75 2.82 -9.05 -9.57
CA ILE A 75 3.07 -7.60 -9.64
C ILE A 75 2.51 -7.05 -10.96
N LEU A 76 1.48 -6.22 -10.86
CA LEU A 76 1.02 -5.36 -11.94
C LEU A 76 1.60 -3.97 -11.79
N LEU A 77 2.54 -3.61 -12.66
CA LEU A 77 3.03 -2.24 -12.80
C LEU A 77 2.34 -1.52 -13.95
N CYS A 78 1.55 -0.51 -13.64
CA CYS A 78 0.76 0.23 -14.60
C CYS A 78 1.59 1.30 -15.31
N LYS A 79 1.57 1.27 -16.65
CA LYS A 79 2.06 2.35 -17.50
C LYS A 79 0.89 2.94 -18.28
N ASN A 80 0.22 3.94 -17.69
CA ASN A 80 -0.91 4.62 -18.31
C ASN A 80 -0.64 6.13 -18.36
N THR A 81 -0.76 6.75 -19.54
CA THR A 81 -0.58 8.19 -19.74
C THR A 81 -1.66 9.01 -19.04
N LEU A 82 -2.83 8.42 -18.78
CA LEU A 82 -3.93 9.03 -18.04
C LEU A 82 -3.73 8.96 -16.51
N LEU A 83 -2.77 8.17 -16.04
CA LEU A 83 -2.39 8.07 -14.62
C LEU A 83 -0.92 8.51 -14.43
N PRO A 84 -0.57 9.76 -14.76
CA PRO A 84 0.80 10.21 -14.68
C PRO A 84 1.27 10.26 -13.23
N ASP A 85 2.52 9.86 -12.99
CA ASP A 85 3.21 10.19 -11.74
C ASP A 85 3.47 11.70 -11.70
N ASN A 86 2.55 12.45 -11.11
CA ASN A 86 2.66 13.89 -10.91
C ASN A 86 1.94 14.29 -9.62
N PRO A 87 2.63 14.90 -8.64
CA PRO A 87 2.04 15.27 -7.34
C PRO A 87 0.95 16.35 -7.43
N ARG A 88 0.79 17.00 -8.59
CA ARG A 88 -0.19 18.07 -8.81
C ARG A 88 -1.43 17.63 -9.58
N VAL A 89 -1.45 16.41 -10.09
CA VAL A 89 -2.56 15.88 -10.90
C VAL A 89 -3.39 14.95 -10.04
N ASP A 90 -4.71 15.08 -10.11
CA ASP A 90 -5.62 14.03 -9.63
C ASP A 90 -5.80 13.00 -10.75
N TRP A 91 -5.87 11.74 -10.36
CA TRP A 91 -6.24 10.68 -11.30
C TRP A 91 -7.76 10.57 -11.43
N ASP A 92 -8.21 10.20 -12.62
CA ASP A 92 -9.63 10.05 -12.89
C ASP A 92 -10.22 8.88 -12.08
N THR A 93 -11.25 9.19 -11.29
CA THR A 93 -11.89 8.23 -10.38
C THR A 93 -12.51 7.07 -11.13
N VAL A 94 -13.20 7.31 -12.25
CA VAL A 94 -13.91 6.27 -12.99
C VAL A 94 -12.92 5.33 -13.67
N LEU A 95 -11.91 5.88 -14.34
CA LEU A 95 -10.82 5.12 -14.94
C LEU A 95 -10.09 4.23 -13.93
N LEU A 96 -9.82 4.75 -12.74
CA LEU A 96 -9.21 3.97 -11.66
C LEU A 96 -10.18 2.88 -11.17
N SER A 97 -11.45 3.22 -10.94
CA SER A 97 -12.47 2.28 -10.51
C SER A 97 -12.62 1.11 -11.48
N ASP A 98 -12.72 1.37 -12.78
CA ASP A 98 -12.86 0.35 -13.82
C ASP A 98 -11.66 -0.60 -13.81
N LYS A 99 -10.44 -0.03 -13.76
CA LYS A 99 -9.20 -0.80 -13.75
C LYS A 99 -9.04 -1.67 -12.50
N ILE A 100 -9.41 -1.14 -11.34
CA ILE A 100 -9.35 -1.87 -10.07
C ILE A 100 -10.37 -3.01 -10.09
N THR A 101 -11.60 -2.73 -10.53
CA THR A 101 -12.68 -3.73 -10.61
C THR A 101 -12.28 -4.88 -11.52
N GLU A 102 -11.77 -4.59 -12.73
CA GLU A 102 -11.29 -5.59 -13.67
C GLU A 102 -10.30 -6.56 -13.01
N HIS A 103 -9.32 -6.03 -12.26
CA HIS A 103 -8.31 -6.87 -11.59
C HIS A 103 -8.85 -7.62 -10.38
N VAL A 104 -9.75 -7.01 -9.60
CA VAL A 104 -10.40 -7.69 -8.47
C VAL A 104 -11.20 -8.89 -8.97
N GLU A 105 -11.94 -8.75 -10.07
CA GLU A 105 -12.72 -9.83 -10.65
C GLU A 105 -11.85 -10.89 -11.31
N GLN A 106 -10.91 -10.50 -12.18
CA GLN A 106 -10.03 -11.45 -12.89
C GLN A 106 -9.19 -12.31 -11.96
N LEU A 107 -8.73 -11.72 -10.85
CA LEU A 107 -7.91 -12.41 -9.87
C LEU A 107 -8.73 -12.90 -8.67
N GLU A 108 -10.07 -12.86 -8.69
CA GLU A 108 -10.93 -13.28 -7.57
C GLU A 108 -10.45 -12.77 -6.20
N ILE A 109 -10.08 -11.49 -6.14
CA ILE A 109 -9.50 -10.87 -4.93
C ILE A 109 -10.59 -10.80 -3.85
N ASP A 110 -10.29 -11.32 -2.66
CA ASP A 110 -11.18 -11.25 -1.50
C ASP A 110 -10.86 -10.09 -0.55
N THR A 111 -9.66 -9.51 -0.66
CA THR A 111 -9.21 -8.45 0.23
C THR A 111 -8.39 -7.42 -0.51
N VAL A 112 -8.81 -6.15 -0.48
CA VAL A 112 -8.06 -5.01 -1.03
C VAL A 112 -7.48 -4.18 0.11
N LEU A 113 -6.18 -3.88 0.03
CA LEU A 113 -5.48 -2.96 0.92
C LEU A 113 -5.04 -1.72 0.12
N THR A 114 -5.31 -0.53 0.65
CA THR A 114 -4.90 0.72 0.00
C THR A 114 -4.76 1.88 0.99
N PHE A 115 -4.59 3.10 0.49
CA PHE A 115 -4.56 4.34 1.25
C PHE A 115 -5.94 4.79 1.75
N ASP A 116 -5.97 5.59 2.81
CA ASP A 116 -7.16 6.29 3.28
C ASP A 116 -7.38 7.64 2.58
N SER A 117 -8.41 8.37 3.01
CA SER A 117 -8.82 9.67 2.45
C SER A 117 -7.74 10.76 2.51
N TYR A 118 -6.76 10.64 3.42
CA TYR A 118 -5.64 11.58 3.52
C TYR A 118 -4.40 11.10 2.76
N GLY A 119 -4.30 9.83 2.38
CA GLY A 119 -3.19 9.34 1.54
C GLY A 119 -1.83 9.41 2.23
N VAL A 120 -1.79 9.17 3.55
CA VAL A 120 -0.62 9.26 4.46
C VAL A 120 -0.05 10.67 4.64
N SER A 121 0.15 11.42 3.56
CA SER A 121 0.76 12.76 3.57
C SER A 121 0.02 13.78 2.70
N GLY A 122 -1.19 13.48 2.25
CA GLY A 122 -1.96 14.33 1.34
C GLY A 122 -1.51 14.24 -0.12
N HIS A 123 -0.82 13.17 -0.52
CA HIS A 123 -0.40 13.03 -1.91
C HIS A 123 -1.61 12.78 -2.82
N ARG A 124 -1.81 13.61 -3.85
CA ARG A 124 -3.01 13.59 -4.71
C ARG A 124 -3.29 12.23 -5.34
N ASN A 125 -2.27 11.54 -5.84
CA ASN A 125 -2.43 10.17 -6.38
C ASN A 125 -2.93 9.17 -5.32
N HIS A 126 -2.45 9.24 -4.07
CA HIS A 126 -2.92 8.34 -3.00
C HIS A 126 -4.38 8.63 -2.66
N VAL A 127 -4.73 9.91 -2.58
CA VAL A 127 -6.12 10.36 -2.37
C VAL A 127 -7.01 9.91 -3.52
N SER A 128 -6.53 9.98 -4.78
CA SER A 128 -7.28 9.55 -5.95
C SER A 128 -7.59 8.04 -5.90
N ILE A 129 -6.66 7.22 -5.40
CA ILE A 129 -6.92 5.78 -5.17
C ILE A 129 -8.04 5.60 -4.14
N TYR A 130 -8.00 6.33 -3.03
CA TYR A 130 -9.07 6.27 -2.03
C TYR A 130 -10.43 6.69 -2.61
N LEU A 131 -10.47 7.77 -3.39
CA LEU A 131 -11.71 8.23 -4.04
C LEU A 131 -12.27 7.18 -5.00
N ALA A 132 -11.41 6.49 -5.76
CA ALA A 132 -11.83 5.39 -6.63
C ALA A 132 -12.37 4.20 -5.82
N MET A 133 -11.73 3.83 -4.71
CA MET A 133 -12.25 2.78 -3.82
C MET A 133 -13.58 3.17 -3.19
N PHE A 134 -13.71 4.41 -2.73
CA PHE A 134 -14.96 4.92 -2.17
C PHE A 134 -16.09 4.90 -3.22
N HIS A 135 -15.79 5.32 -4.46
CA HIS A 135 -16.73 5.23 -5.58
C HIS A 135 -17.18 3.79 -5.83
N LEU A 136 -16.26 2.82 -5.81
CA LEU A 136 -16.58 1.40 -5.99
C LEU A 136 -17.47 0.84 -4.88
N VAL A 137 -17.15 1.17 -3.62
CA VAL A 137 -17.95 0.76 -2.46
C VAL A 137 -19.34 1.36 -2.52
N TYR A 138 -19.41 2.69 -2.69
CA TYR A 138 -20.67 3.44 -2.62
C TYR A 138 -21.66 2.95 -3.68
N ASN A 139 -21.17 2.64 -4.88
CA ASN A 139 -21.98 2.15 -5.99
C ASN A 139 -22.12 0.62 -6.02
N LYS A 140 -21.55 -0.11 -5.04
CA LYS A 140 -21.58 -1.59 -4.97
C LYS A 140 -21.05 -2.26 -6.24
N LEU A 141 -19.94 -1.75 -6.77
CA LEU A 141 -19.31 -2.21 -8.01
C LEU A 141 -18.24 -3.28 -7.80
N LEU A 142 -18.02 -3.71 -6.56
CA LEU A 142 -17.10 -4.80 -6.23
C LEU A 142 -17.89 -6.03 -5.77
N PRO A 143 -17.33 -7.25 -5.93
CA PRO A 143 -17.97 -8.45 -5.44
C PRO A 143 -18.27 -8.37 -3.94
N ASN A 144 -19.45 -8.86 -3.51
CA ASN A 144 -19.90 -8.77 -2.11
C ASN A 144 -18.96 -9.47 -1.10
N TYR A 145 -18.15 -10.42 -1.55
CA TYR A 145 -17.17 -11.12 -0.71
C TYR A 145 -15.86 -10.33 -0.54
N CYS A 146 -15.62 -9.31 -1.37
CA CYS A 146 -14.37 -8.54 -1.35
C CYS A 146 -14.41 -7.49 -0.24
N ARG A 147 -13.55 -7.65 0.76
CA ARG A 147 -13.35 -6.69 1.85
C ARG A 147 -12.29 -5.67 1.48
N ILE A 148 -12.50 -4.41 1.84
CA ILE A 148 -11.60 -3.31 1.50
C ILE A 148 -11.16 -2.63 2.77
N TYR A 149 -9.85 -2.47 2.91
CA TYR A 149 -9.23 -1.82 4.05
C TYR A 149 -8.30 -0.69 3.62
N SER A 150 -8.45 0.46 4.26
CA SER A 150 -7.58 1.62 4.06
C SER A 150 -6.59 1.77 5.21
N LEU A 151 -5.32 2.04 4.88
CA LEU A 151 -4.25 2.32 5.82
C LEU A 151 -4.47 3.68 6.49
N ASP A 152 -4.54 3.69 7.82
CA ASP A 152 -4.81 4.92 8.56
C ASP A 152 -3.67 5.94 8.43
N SER A 153 -4.01 7.14 7.99
CA SER A 153 -3.18 8.31 8.12
C SER A 153 -3.14 8.78 9.57
N VAL A 154 -1.94 9.09 10.06
CA VAL A 154 -1.76 9.65 11.40
C VAL A 154 -1.15 11.04 11.37
N ASN A 155 -1.41 11.80 12.43
CA ASN A 155 -0.73 13.08 12.66
C ASN A 155 0.79 12.92 12.75
N ILE A 156 1.52 14.02 12.52
CA ILE A 156 3.00 14.03 12.44
C ILE A 156 3.65 13.55 13.74
N LEU A 157 3.07 13.86 14.91
CA LEU A 157 3.60 13.44 16.20
C LEU A 157 3.55 11.91 16.35
N ARG A 158 2.38 11.30 16.12
CA ARG A 158 2.21 9.84 16.14
C ARG A 158 3.03 9.17 15.04
N LYS A 159 3.25 9.85 13.91
CA LYS A 159 4.05 9.33 12.79
C LYS A 159 5.52 9.12 13.17
N TYR A 160 6.13 10.00 13.97
CA TYR A 160 7.57 9.99 14.22
C TYR A 160 8.00 9.82 15.68
N VAL A 161 7.09 9.99 16.65
CA VAL A 161 7.40 9.86 18.08
C VAL A 161 6.95 8.50 18.60
N LYS A 162 7.91 7.59 18.73
CA LYS A 162 7.71 6.15 19.03
C LYS A 162 6.86 5.86 20.27
N CYS A 163 6.97 6.66 21.32
CA CYS A 163 6.33 6.38 22.61
C CYS A 163 4.86 6.82 22.68
N ILE A 164 4.41 7.69 21.76
CA ILE A 164 3.04 8.24 21.82
C ILE A 164 2.03 7.29 21.17
N ASP A 165 2.45 6.44 20.23
CA ASP A 165 1.55 5.48 19.56
C ASP A 165 0.86 4.51 20.54
N GLN A 166 1.47 4.25 21.71
CA GLN A 166 0.88 3.44 22.79
C GLN A 166 -0.19 4.17 23.61
N LEU A 167 -0.23 5.50 23.55
CA LEU A 167 -1.16 6.34 24.31
C LEU A 167 -2.44 6.67 23.53
N PHE A 168 -2.48 6.33 22.23
CA PHE A 168 -3.68 6.50 21.40
C PHE A 168 -4.47 5.20 21.34
N ASN A 169 -5.76 5.28 21.69
CA ASN A 169 -6.70 4.19 21.44
C ASN A 169 -6.76 3.94 19.93
N ASN A 170 -6.53 2.69 19.53
CA ASN A 170 -6.59 2.31 18.13
C ASN A 170 -8.03 1.95 17.80
N THR A 171 -8.73 2.81 17.05
CA THR A 171 -10.10 2.57 16.57
C THR A 171 -10.13 1.77 15.27
N SER A 172 -8.97 1.38 14.75
CA SER A 172 -8.83 0.63 13.51
C SER A 172 -9.25 -0.82 13.70
N ASP A 173 -9.87 -1.41 12.67
CA ASP A 173 -10.35 -2.78 12.69
C ASP A 173 -9.24 -3.81 12.82
N PHE A 174 -8.09 -3.57 12.18
CA PHE A 174 -6.92 -4.43 12.40
C PHE A 174 -5.59 -3.69 12.47
N LYS A 175 -4.66 -4.35 13.16
CA LYS A 175 -3.28 -3.90 13.34
C LYS A 175 -2.32 -4.98 12.88
N CYS A 176 -1.31 -4.56 12.14
CA CYS A 176 -0.17 -5.39 11.78
C CYS A 176 1.10 -4.81 12.38
N SER A 177 1.84 -5.60 13.16
CA SER A 177 3.13 -5.20 13.73
C SER A 177 4.24 -6.18 13.36
N ILE A 178 5.42 -5.62 13.11
CA ILE A 178 6.64 -6.38 12.81
C ILE A 178 7.73 -6.19 13.88
N SER A 179 8.60 -7.20 13.98
CA SER A 179 9.79 -7.20 14.85
C SER A 179 10.91 -6.29 14.30
N THR A 180 11.92 -6.02 15.14
CA THR A 180 13.11 -5.27 14.71
C THR A 180 13.86 -5.96 13.55
N THR A 181 13.90 -7.29 13.55
CA THR A 181 14.52 -8.07 12.46
C THR A 181 13.77 -7.91 11.14
N GLU A 182 12.44 -7.93 11.18
CA GLU A 182 11.59 -7.66 10.01
C GLU A 182 11.68 -6.21 9.56
N GLN A 183 11.86 -5.25 10.48
CA GLN A 183 12.12 -3.85 10.12
C GLN A 183 13.46 -3.70 9.38
N TYR A 184 14.47 -4.50 9.71
CA TYR A 184 15.73 -4.52 8.97
C TYR A 184 15.53 -5.05 7.54
N ASN A 185 14.71 -6.07 7.34
CA ASN A 185 14.34 -6.53 6.00
C ASN A 185 13.59 -5.44 5.21
N LEU A 186 12.68 -4.71 5.85
CA LEU A 186 11.99 -3.58 5.23
C LEU A 186 12.96 -2.47 4.80
N LYS A 187 14.00 -2.21 5.60
CA LYS A 187 15.06 -1.27 5.23
C LYS A 187 15.85 -1.75 4.01
N LYS A 188 16.08 -3.06 3.86
CA LYS A 188 16.70 -3.62 2.65
C LYS A 188 15.81 -3.44 1.42
N ALA A 189 14.50 -3.62 1.56
CA ALA A 189 13.54 -3.35 0.50
C ALA A 189 13.61 -1.89 0.03
N MET A 190 13.60 -0.93 0.95
CA MET A 190 13.81 0.49 0.61
C MET A 190 15.21 0.76 0.03
N GLN A 191 16.24 0.02 0.43
CA GLN A 191 17.59 0.14 -0.17
C GLN A 191 17.64 -0.33 -1.63
N ALA A 192 16.72 -1.20 -2.06
CA ALA A 192 16.60 -1.59 -3.46
C ALA A 192 16.14 -0.43 -4.35
N HIS A 193 15.40 0.54 -3.78
CA HIS A 193 15.08 1.82 -4.41
C HIS A 193 16.24 2.82 -4.35
N CYS A 194 17.39 2.45 -4.89
CA CYS A 194 18.63 3.24 -4.89
C CYS A 194 18.41 4.69 -5.32
N SER A 195 17.63 4.91 -6.38
CA SER A 195 17.35 6.22 -6.96
C SER A 195 16.47 7.10 -6.07
N GLN A 196 15.72 6.48 -5.15
CA GLN A 196 14.76 7.16 -4.28
C GLN A 196 15.23 7.22 -2.82
N TYR A 197 16.21 6.40 -2.41
CA TYR A 197 16.64 6.27 -1.02
C TYR A 197 17.60 7.36 -0.53
N ILE A 198 17.15 8.60 -0.63
CA ILE A 198 17.84 9.82 -0.21
C ILE A 198 17.66 10.12 1.28
N TRP A 199 18.32 11.18 1.77
CA TRP A 199 18.51 11.44 3.20
C TRP A 199 17.21 11.46 4.02
N PHE A 200 16.14 12.09 3.52
CA PHE A 200 14.88 12.16 4.27
C PHE A 200 14.14 10.81 4.28
N ARG A 201 14.28 9.98 3.24
CA ARG A 201 13.75 8.60 3.26
C ARG A 201 14.50 7.73 4.25
N LYS A 202 15.81 7.95 4.44
CA LYS A 202 16.59 7.28 5.52
C LYS A 202 16.07 7.65 6.91
N LEU A 203 15.71 8.93 7.12
CA LEU A 203 15.08 9.36 8.37
C LEU A 203 13.69 8.73 8.52
N TYR A 204 12.89 8.71 7.45
CA TYR A 204 11.59 8.05 7.43
C TYR A 204 11.71 6.58 7.84
N MET A 205 12.61 5.81 7.22
CA MET A 205 12.82 4.39 7.55
C MET A 205 13.24 4.14 9.00
N LYS A 206 13.85 5.13 9.65
CA LYS A 206 14.29 5.03 11.05
C LYS A 206 13.20 5.40 12.06
N PHE A 207 12.38 6.39 11.74
CA PHE A 207 11.49 7.04 12.70
C PHE A 207 10.01 6.81 12.43
N SER A 208 9.60 6.58 11.18
CA SER A 208 8.20 6.42 10.82
C SER A 208 7.56 5.20 11.46
N ARG A 209 6.37 5.36 12.05
CA ARG A 209 5.57 4.25 12.58
C ARG A 209 5.21 3.23 11.50
N TYR A 210 5.01 3.66 10.25
CA TYR A 210 4.61 2.79 9.13
C TYR A 210 5.67 1.74 8.80
N THR A 211 6.91 1.93 9.25
CA THR A 211 8.00 0.96 9.10
C THR A 211 7.97 -0.14 10.17
N ARG A 212 6.98 -0.13 11.06
CA ARG A 212 6.85 -1.02 12.22
C ARG A 212 5.43 -1.52 12.44
N VAL A 213 4.47 -0.64 12.23
CA VAL A 213 3.06 -0.85 12.51
C VAL A 213 2.23 -0.29 11.38
N ASN A 214 1.34 -1.11 10.85
CA ASN A 214 0.22 -0.67 10.04
C ASN A 214 -1.07 -0.84 10.82
N THR A 215 -1.99 0.10 10.64
CA THR A 215 -3.34 0.06 11.20
C THR A 215 -4.31 0.36 10.07
N PHE A 216 -5.38 -0.39 10.00
CA PHE A 216 -6.29 -0.40 8.86
C PHE A 216 -7.73 -0.34 9.33
N THR A 217 -8.54 0.41 8.57
CA THR A 217 -9.97 0.56 8.77
C THR A 217 -10.71 0.00 7.55
N ASN A 218 -11.73 -0.81 7.80
CA ASN A 218 -12.63 -1.38 6.82
C ASN A 218 -13.52 -0.26 6.27
N ILE A 219 -13.58 -0.18 4.94
CA ILE A 219 -14.44 0.79 4.23
C ILE A 219 -15.44 0.10 3.32
N SER A 220 -15.62 -1.22 3.43
CA SER A 220 -16.60 -1.98 2.66
C SER A 220 -18.03 -1.59 3.07
N ALA A 221 -18.97 -1.64 2.13
CA ALA A 221 -20.38 -1.47 2.46
C ALA A 221 -20.90 -2.75 3.12
N GLU A 222 -21.61 -2.63 4.24
CA GLU A 222 -22.46 -3.69 4.80
C GLU A 222 -23.71 -3.94 3.93
#